data_AF-A0A2T4TVA8-F1
#
_entry.id   AF-A0A2T4TVA8-F1
#
_cell.length_a   1.000
_cell.length_b   1.000
_cell.length_c   1.000
_cell.angle_alpha   90.00
_cell.angle_beta   90.00
_cell.angle_gamma   90.00
#
_symmetry.space_group_name_H-M   'P 1'
#
loop_
_entity.id
_entity.type
_entity.pdbx_description
1 polymer ?
#
loop_
_entity_poly.entity_id
_entity_poly.type
_entity_poly.pdbx_seq_one_letter_code
_entity_poly.pdbx_strand_id
1 'polypeptide(L)'
;MKSLLPWLAFIAAALLEVAGDAVVRKGLRGRGLAVVLLGCALLGCYGLVVNSITWDFSKMLGVYIAFFALVSILCGRFVFRESVPGSTWVGLALIMAGGLFIQFGHD
;
A
#
# COMPACT_ATOMS: atom_id res chain seq x y z
N MET A 1 12.67 22.41 -6.34
CA MET A 1 12.15 21.93 -5.03
C MET A 1 10.64 21.64 -5.02
N LYS A 2 9.80 22.18 -5.93
CA LYS A 2 8.33 21.96 -5.90
C LYS A 2 7.83 20.57 -6.34
N SER A 3 8.71 19.67 -6.76
CA SER A 3 8.35 18.40 -7.42
C SER A 3 8.59 17.13 -6.58
N LEU A 4 9.18 17.21 -5.39
CA LEU A 4 9.47 16.03 -4.54
C LEU A 4 8.37 15.75 -3.51
N LEU A 5 7.59 16.76 -3.12
CA LEU A 5 6.60 16.65 -2.05
C LEU A 5 5.48 15.61 -2.36
N PRO A 6 4.93 15.51 -3.58
CA PRO A 6 3.93 14.49 -3.91
C PRO A 6 4.49 13.07 -3.81
N TRP A 7 5.72 12.85 -4.31
CA TRP A 7 6.40 11.55 -4.24
C TRP A 7 6.71 11.12 -2.80
N LEU A 8 7.13 12.06 -1.94
CA LEU A 8 7.34 11.79 -0.52
C LEU A 8 6.03 11.49 0.20
N ALA A 9 4.96 12.23 -0.08
CA ALA A 9 3.63 11.97 0.46
C ALA A 9 3.07 10.62 0.00
N PHE A 10 3.30 10.23 -1.25
CA PHE A 10 2.92 8.92 -1.81
C PHE A 10 3.66 7.77 -1.14
N ILE A 11 4.99 7.87 -0.97
CA ILE A 11 5.79 6.87 -0.24
C ILE A 11 5.35 6.78 1.22
N ALA A 12 5.09 7.92 1.87
CA ALA A 12 4.59 7.95 3.24
C ALA A 12 3.19 7.32 3.38
N ALA A 13 2.28 7.55 2.42
CA ALA A 13 0.95 6.95 2.41
C ALA A 13 1.02 5.43 2.28
N ALA A 14 1.79 4.90 1.31
CA ALA A 14 1.96 3.46 1.15
C ALA A 14 2.63 2.79 2.37
N LEU A 15 3.57 3.47 3.03
CA LEU A 15 4.15 2.99 4.30
C LEU A 15 3.14 3.01 5.44
N LEU A 16 2.30 4.07 5.56
CA LEU A 16 1.23 4.13 6.56
C LEU A 16 0.18 3.05 6.35
N GLU A 17 -0.19 2.76 5.10
CA GLU A 17 -1.17 1.75 4.73
C GLU A 17 -0.70 0.35 5.13
N VAL A 18 0.50 -0.06 4.70
CA VAL A 18 1.07 -1.38 5.04
C VAL A 18 1.36 -1.50 6.54
N ALA A 19 1.78 -0.42 7.21
CA ALA A 19 1.93 -0.40 8.67
C ALA A 19 0.57 -0.52 9.37
N GLY A 20 -0.46 0.18 8.89
CA GLY A 20 -1.84 0.13 9.38
C GLY A 20 -2.41 -1.29 9.30
N ASP A 21 -2.34 -1.92 8.14
CA ASP A 21 -2.76 -3.31 7.92
C ASP A 21 -2.00 -4.30 8.82
N ALA A 22 -0.68 -4.14 8.94
CA ALA A 22 0.12 -4.97 9.82
C ALA A 22 -0.28 -4.82 11.30
N VAL A 23 -0.61 -3.59 11.72
CA VAL A 23 -1.10 -3.26 13.08
C VAL A 23 -2.50 -3.81 13.33
N VAL A 24 -3.45 -3.64 12.39
CA VAL A 24 -4.80 -4.24 12.45
C VAL A 24 -4.70 -5.76 12.58
N ARG A 25 -3.91 -6.42 11.71
CA ARG A 25 -3.68 -7.87 11.72
C ARG A 25 -3.11 -8.35 13.06
N LYS A 26 -2.22 -7.57 13.68
CA LYS A 26 -1.61 -7.86 14.99
C LYS A 26 -2.58 -7.63 16.15
N GLY A 27 -3.48 -6.65 16.05
CA GLY A 27 -4.56 -6.42 16.99
C GLY A 27 -5.57 -7.57 17.00
N LEU A 28 -6.03 -7.98 15.81
CA LEU A 28 -6.95 -9.11 15.60
C LEU A 28 -6.34 -10.45 16.05
N ARG A 29 -5.03 -10.68 15.84
CA ARG A 29 -4.29 -11.86 16.36
C ARG A 29 -4.01 -11.82 17.88
N GLY A 30 -4.81 -11.09 18.67
CA GLY A 30 -4.83 -11.20 20.13
C GLY A 30 -4.17 -10.06 20.92
N ARG A 31 -3.86 -8.91 20.29
CA ARG A 31 -3.38 -7.71 21.02
C ARG A 31 -4.44 -6.66 21.38
N GLY A 32 -5.70 -6.95 21.06
CA GLY A 32 -6.87 -6.24 21.60
C GLY A 32 -7.32 -5.05 20.74
N LEU A 33 -8.54 -4.59 21.01
CA LEU A 33 -9.23 -3.54 20.23
C LEU A 33 -8.44 -2.24 20.11
N ALA A 34 -7.69 -1.82 21.14
CA ALA A 34 -6.88 -0.61 21.09
C ALA A 34 -5.81 -0.63 19.97
N VAL A 35 -5.24 -1.81 19.68
CA VAL A 35 -4.26 -1.98 18.60
C VAL A 35 -4.96 -1.99 17.24
N VAL A 36 -6.17 -2.55 17.15
CA VAL A 36 -7.00 -2.47 15.93
C VAL A 36 -7.36 -1.01 15.62
N LEU A 37 -7.83 -0.25 16.61
CA LEU A 37 -8.18 1.17 16.47
C LEU A 37 -6.97 2.03 16.06
N LEU A 38 -5.77 1.74 16.59
CA LEU A 38 -4.54 2.40 16.15
C LEU A 38 -4.25 2.13 14.66
N GLY A 39 -4.43 0.88 14.21
CA GLY A 39 -4.31 0.51 12.80
C GLY A 39 -5.35 1.21 11.92
N CYS A 40 -6.61 1.29 12.36
CA CYS A 40 -7.65 2.05 11.67
C CYS A 40 -7.35 3.56 11.61
N ALA A 41 -6.74 4.14 12.65
CA ALA A 41 -6.32 5.54 12.65
C ALA A 41 -5.18 5.78 11.64
N LEU A 42 -4.18 4.88 11.58
CA LEU A 42 -3.13 4.92 10.56
C LEU A 42 -3.72 4.81 9.14
N LEU A 43 -4.71 3.92 8.95
CA LEU A 43 -5.39 3.77 7.66
C LEU A 43 -6.16 5.04 7.28
N GLY A 44 -6.89 5.65 8.22
CA GLY A 44 -7.54 6.95 8.01
C GLY A 44 -6.54 8.07 7.66
N CYS A 45 -5.38 8.11 8.32
CA CYS A 45 -4.33 9.06 8.03
C CYS A 45 -3.73 8.89 6.63
N TYR A 46 -3.50 7.67 6.13
CA TYR A 46 -3.06 7.50 4.72
C TYR A 46 -4.15 8.03 3.78
N GLY A 47 -5.43 7.71 4.05
CA GLY A 47 -6.54 8.09 3.17
C GLY A 47 -6.63 9.61 3.01
N LEU A 48 -6.42 10.37 4.09
CA LEU A 48 -6.34 11.83 4.04
C LEU A 48 -5.13 12.33 3.25
N VAL A 49 -3.95 11.72 3.43
CA VAL A 49 -2.73 12.10 2.69
C VAL A 49 -2.88 11.84 1.19
N VAL A 50 -3.38 10.66 0.79
CA VAL A 50 -3.54 10.28 -0.62
C VAL A 50 -4.59 11.14 -1.33
N ASN A 51 -5.74 11.42 -0.69
CA ASN A 51 -6.79 12.25 -1.29
C ASN A 51 -6.46 13.76 -1.27
N SER A 52 -5.44 14.19 -0.52
CA SER A 52 -4.95 15.57 -0.57
C SER A 52 -4.06 15.86 -1.79
N ILE A 53 -3.66 14.85 -2.56
CA ILE A 53 -2.79 15.00 -3.73
C ILE A 53 -3.66 15.14 -4.99
N THR A 54 -3.66 16.32 -5.61
CA THR A 54 -4.40 16.64 -6.84
C THR A 54 -3.74 16.10 -8.11
N TRP A 55 -3.31 14.83 -8.10
CA TRP A 55 -2.82 14.13 -9.30
C TRP A 55 -3.98 13.39 -10.00
N ASP A 56 -3.78 13.00 -11.26
CA ASP A 56 -4.73 12.13 -11.98
C ASP A 56 -4.90 10.82 -11.21
N PHE A 57 -6.02 10.72 -10.48
CA PHE A 57 -6.29 9.62 -9.57
C PHE A 57 -6.18 8.27 -10.26
N SER A 58 -6.68 8.15 -11.50
CA SER A 58 -6.62 6.92 -12.30
C SER A 58 -5.19 6.44 -12.57
N LYS A 59 -4.27 7.32 -12.98
CA LYS A 59 -2.86 6.96 -13.26
C LYS A 59 -2.11 6.71 -11.95
N MET A 60 -2.32 7.55 -10.94
CA MET A 60 -1.70 7.39 -9.62
C MET A 60 -2.13 6.08 -8.94
N LEU A 61 -3.40 5.68 -9.07
CA LEU A 61 -3.98 4.45 -8.51
C LEU A 61 -3.33 3.18 -9.09
N GLY A 62 -3.03 3.16 -10.39
CA GLY A 62 -2.35 2.01 -11.02
C GLY A 62 -0.96 1.76 -10.43
N VAL A 63 -0.15 2.81 -10.29
CA VAL A 63 1.18 2.75 -9.65
C VAL A 63 1.06 2.44 -8.15
N TYR A 64 0.06 3.00 -7.48
CA TYR A 64 -0.22 2.80 -6.06
C TYR A 64 -0.51 1.33 -5.73
N ILE A 65 -1.47 0.71 -6.43
CA ILE A 65 -1.85 -0.70 -6.20
C ILE A 65 -0.66 -1.63 -6.45
N ALA A 66 0.13 -1.37 -7.50
CA ALA A 66 1.34 -2.12 -7.79
C ALA A 66 2.40 -2.01 -6.67
N PHE A 67 2.67 -0.80 -6.19
CA PHE A 67 3.61 -0.57 -5.09
C PHE A 67 3.11 -1.15 -3.76
N PHE A 68 1.83 -0.96 -3.43
CA PHE A 68 1.18 -1.53 -2.25
C PHE A 68 1.26 -3.06 -2.26
N ALA A 69 0.91 -3.72 -3.37
CA ALA A 69 0.99 -5.17 -3.48
C ALA A 69 2.42 -5.69 -3.26
N LEU A 70 3.42 -5.01 -3.83
CA LEU A 70 4.83 -5.34 -3.66
C LEU A 70 5.28 -5.19 -2.20
N VAL A 71 5.00 -4.05 -1.56
CA VAL A 71 5.39 -3.79 -0.16
C VAL A 71 4.62 -4.68 0.81
N SER A 72 3.34 -4.99 0.55
CA SER A 72 2.53 -5.92 1.34
C SER A 72 3.05 -7.36 1.27
N ILE A 73 3.47 -7.86 0.10
CA ILE A 73 4.06 -9.19 -0.03
C ILE A 73 5.45 -9.25 0.62
N LEU A 74 6.27 -8.19 0.47
CA LEU A 74 7.53 -8.05 1.19
C LEU A 74 7.31 -8.04 2.71
N CYS A 75 6.34 -7.28 3.22
CA CYS A 75 5.99 -7.22 4.63
C CYS A 75 5.48 -8.58 5.15
N GLY A 76 4.62 -9.26 4.40
CA GLY A 76 4.20 -10.65 4.65
C GLY A 76 5.39 -11.60 4.78
N ARG A 77 6.37 -11.49 3.88
CA ARG A 77 7.56 -12.34 3.85
C ARG A 77 8.55 -12.02 4.98
N PHE A 78 8.81 -10.75 5.28
CA PHE A 78 9.84 -10.33 6.23
C PHE A 78 9.33 -10.16 7.67
N VAL A 79 8.16 -9.53 7.87
CA VAL A 79 7.61 -9.23 9.19
C VAL A 79 6.82 -10.40 9.75
N PHE A 80 5.99 -11.05 8.94
CA PHE A 80 5.19 -12.20 9.37
C PHE A 80 5.90 -13.55 9.15
N ARG A 81 7.04 -13.56 8.43
CA ARG A 81 7.83 -14.76 8.07
C ARG A 81 7.00 -15.84 7.38
N GLU A 82 5.90 -15.45 6.74
CA GLU A 82 4.99 -16.39 6.09
C GLU A 82 5.64 -16.97 4.81
N SER A 83 5.33 -18.23 4.49
CA SER A 83 5.83 -18.87 3.29
C SER A 83 4.98 -18.42 2.10
N VAL A 84 5.43 -17.38 1.41
CA VAL A 84 4.76 -16.84 0.22
C VAL A 84 4.91 -17.85 -0.93
N PRO A 85 3.83 -18.51 -1.40
CA PRO A 85 3.91 -19.52 -2.44
C PRO A 85 4.23 -18.89 -3.81
N GLY A 86 4.76 -19.69 -4.74
CA GLY A 86 5.13 -19.23 -6.08
C GLY A 86 3.98 -18.58 -6.86
N SER A 87 2.74 -19.03 -6.64
CA SER A 87 1.53 -18.43 -7.24
C SER A 87 1.30 -16.97 -6.82
N THR A 88 1.67 -16.58 -5.60
CA THR A 88 1.54 -15.18 -5.14
C THR A 88 2.52 -14.26 -5.88
N TRP A 89 3.70 -14.76 -6.28
CA TRP A 89 4.64 -14.00 -7.11
C TRP A 89 4.13 -13.82 -8.55
N VAL A 90 3.43 -14.81 -9.11
CA VAL A 90 2.74 -14.66 -10.41
C VAL A 90 1.61 -13.63 -10.30
N GLY A 91 0.83 -13.67 -9.20
CA GLY A 91 -0.18 -12.65 -8.91
C GLY A 91 0.41 -11.24 -8.81
N LEU A 92 1.55 -11.08 -8.12
CA LEU A 92 2.26 -9.80 -8.06
C LEU A 92 2.72 -9.33 -9.45
N ALA A 93 3.27 -10.22 -10.28
CA ALA A 93 3.67 -9.88 -11.64
C ALA A 93 2.49 -9.39 -12.50
N LEU A 94 1.30 -9.99 -12.34
CA LEU A 94 0.07 -9.53 -13.01
C LEU A 94 -0.41 -8.17 -12.51
N ILE A 95 -0.34 -7.90 -11.19
CA ILE A 95 -0.69 -6.59 -10.62
C ILE A 95 0.30 -5.51 -11.11
N MET A 96 1.60 -5.80 -11.12
CA MET A 96 2.64 -4.91 -11.65
C MET A 96 2.40 -4.61 -13.14
N ALA A 97 2.06 -5.63 -13.94
CA ALA A 97 1.71 -5.44 -15.34
C ALA A 97 0.45 -4.58 -15.51
N GLY A 98 -0.61 -4.84 -14.75
CA GLY A 98 -1.85 -4.05 -14.78
C GLY A 98 -1.63 -2.58 -14.41
N GLY A 99 -0.84 -2.31 -13.37
CA GLY A 99 -0.42 -0.95 -13.00
C GLY A 99 0.39 -0.26 -14.10
N LEU A 100 1.25 -1.00 -14.81
CA LEU A 100 1.99 -0.51 -15.98
C LEU A 100 1.05 -0.17 -17.14
N PHE A 101 0.07 -1.03 -17.44
CA PHE A 101 -0.96 -0.75 -18.45
C PHE A 101 -1.78 0.50 -18.13
N ILE A 102 -2.17 0.71 -16.86
CA ILE A 102 -2.89 1.92 -16.43
C ILE A 102 -1.99 3.18 -16.55
N GLN A 103 -0.69 3.07 -16.27
CA GLN A 103 0.25 4.17 -16.35
C GLN A 103 0.58 4.59 -17.79
N PHE A 104 0.67 3.63 -18.71
CA PHE A 104 0.98 3.87 -20.14
C PHE A 104 -0.26 3.93 -21.04
N GLY A 105 -1.45 3.65 -20.51
CA GLY A 105 -2.73 3.93 -21.16
C GLY A 105 -2.89 5.43 -21.41
N HIS A 106 -2.68 5.83 -22.66
CA HIS A 106 -3.10 7.13 -23.18
C HIS A 106 -4.31 6.90 -24.09
N ASP A 107 -5.44 7.40 -23.63
CA ASP A 107 -6.50 7.97 -24.47
C ASP A 107 -6.33 9.51 -24.47
#